data_AF-A0A8B6FD75-F1
#
_entry.id   AF-A0A8B6FD75-F1
#
_cell.length_a   1.000
_cell.length_b   1.000
_cell.length_c   1.000
_cell.angle_alpha   90.00
_cell.angle_beta   90.00
_cell.angle_gamma   90.00
#
_symmetry.space_group_name_H-M   'P 1'
#
loop_
_entity.id
_entity.type
_entity.pdbx_description
1 polymer ?
#
loop_
_entity_poly.entity_id
_entity_poly.type
_entity_poly.pdbx_seq_one_letter_code
_entity_poly.pdbx_strand_id
1 'polypeptide(L)'
;MYLHETILTLLRQPTKDKQIVIFHCEFSSERGPKMLRFLRSKDRELNEENYPLLNFPEIYLLDGGYKSFFNEQPKHCDPVTYRPMLHSDHSEDLRHFRVKSKSWTFGEKRRFARKVMKF
;
A
#
# COMPACT_ATOMS: atom_id res chain seq x y z
N MET A 1 -5.21 -4.47 -6.74
CA MET A 1 -5.61 -5.88 -6.86
C MET A 1 -4.54 -6.81 -6.34
N TYR A 2 -3.26 -6.59 -6.68
CA TYR A 2 -2.15 -7.31 -6.06
C TYR A 2 -1.73 -6.74 -4.70
N LEU A 3 -1.87 -5.42 -4.47
CA LEU A 3 -1.15 -4.76 -3.37
C LEU A 3 -1.62 -5.11 -1.93
N HIS A 4 -2.93 -5.29 -1.68
CA HIS A 4 -3.41 -5.72 -0.34
C HIS A 4 -3.04 -7.19 -0.08
N GLU A 5 -3.28 -8.09 -1.05
CA GLU A 5 -2.85 -9.49 -0.95
C GLU A 5 -1.32 -9.61 -0.84
N THR A 6 -0.57 -8.70 -1.47
CA THR A 6 0.88 -8.61 -1.33
C THR A 6 1.26 -8.25 0.10
N ILE A 7 0.57 -7.29 0.73
CA ILE A 7 0.77 -6.98 2.16
C ILE A 7 0.43 -8.16 3.05
N LEU A 8 -0.69 -8.83 2.80
CA LEU A 8 -1.08 -9.98 3.61
C LEU A 8 -0.09 -11.14 3.44
N THR A 9 0.43 -11.34 2.23
CA THR A 9 1.50 -12.29 1.95
C THR A 9 2.80 -11.89 2.66
N LEU A 10 3.18 -10.62 2.59
CA LEU A 10 4.36 -10.07 3.23
C LEU A 10 4.32 -10.29 4.76
N LEU A 11 3.17 -10.06 5.39
CA LEU A 11 2.97 -10.26 6.82
C LEU A 11 2.99 -11.75 7.25
N ARG A 12 2.78 -12.69 6.32
CA ARG A 12 2.82 -14.14 6.60
C ARG A 12 4.23 -14.71 6.54
N GLN A 13 5.20 -13.98 6.01
CA GLN A 13 6.56 -14.49 5.90
C GLN A 13 7.31 -14.28 7.22
N PRO A 14 8.02 -15.30 7.73
CA PRO A 14 8.87 -15.12 8.90
C PRO A 14 10.03 -14.18 8.55
N THR A 15 10.09 -13.03 9.23
CA THR A 15 11.18 -12.07 9.06
C THR A 15 12.36 -12.54 9.92
N LYS A 16 13.43 -13.03 9.28
CA LYS A 16 14.68 -13.39 9.97
C LYS A 16 15.60 -12.18 10.18
N ASP A 17 15.45 -11.16 9.34
CA ASP A 17 16.26 -9.94 9.34
C ASP A 17 15.39 -8.69 9.44
N LYS A 18 15.98 -7.58 9.91
CA LYS A 18 15.33 -6.27 9.92
C LYS A 18 15.05 -5.81 8.48
N GLN A 19 13.77 -5.74 8.12
CA GLN A 19 13.33 -5.27 6.81
C GLN A 19 12.83 -3.84 6.88
N ILE A 20 13.27 -3.01 5.92
CA ILE A 20 12.76 -1.66 5.71
C ILE A 20 11.82 -1.69 4.51
N VAL A 21 10.61 -1.14 4.67
CA VAL A 21 9.62 -1.08 3.59
C VAL A 21 9.36 0.37 3.19
N ILE A 22 9.58 0.69 1.92
CA ILE A 22 9.31 2.01 1.35
C ILE A 22 8.04 1.93 0.51
N PHE A 23 7.04 2.73 0.87
CA PHE A 23 5.81 2.90 0.09
C PHE A 23 5.93 4.11 -0.82
N HIS A 24 5.35 4.00 -2.01
CA HIS A 24 5.17 5.15 -2.89
C HIS A 24 3.96 4.95 -3.81
N CYS A 25 3.54 6.02 -4.47
CA CYS A 25 2.72 5.91 -5.68
C CYS A 25 3.21 6.93 -6.71
N GLU A 26 2.34 7.45 -7.58
CA GLU A 26 2.73 8.48 -8.55
C GLU A 26 3.19 9.77 -7.87
N PHE A 27 2.40 10.25 -6.90
CA PHE A 27 2.65 11.48 -6.14
C PHE A 27 2.82 11.26 -4.63
N SER A 28 2.73 10.00 -4.17
CA SER A 28 2.69 9.63 -2.75
C SER A 28 1.66 10.35 -1.86
N SER A 29 0.65 11.02 -2.41
CA SER A 29 -0.33 11.78 -1.61
C SER A 29 -1.49 10.92 -1.06
N GLU A 30 -1.94 9.93 -1.82
CA GLU A 30 -3.17 9.18 -1.51
C GLU A 30 -2.94 7.66 -1.40
N ARG A 31 -2.57 7.02 -2.53
CA ARG A 31 -2.46 5.55 -2.64
C ARG A 31 -1.35 5.00 -1.74
N GLY A 32 -0.16 5.62 -1.76
CA GLY A 32 0.99 5.23 -0.93
C GLY A 32 0.68 5.30 0.58
N PRO A 33 0.26 6.47 1.11
CA PRO A 33 -0.08 6.62 2.53
C PRO A 33 -1.21 5.70 2.98
N LYS A 34 -2.25 5.52 2.15
CA LYS A 34 -3.35 4.60 2.45
C LYS A 34 -2.82 3.17 2.67
N MET A 35 -1.91 2.74 1.80
CA MET A 35 -1.35 1.40 1.86
C MET A 35 -0.39 1.20 3.04
N LEU A 36 0.44 2.21 3.32
CA LEU A 36 1.32 2.24 4.49
C LEU A 36 0.52 2.07 5.79
N ARG A 37 -0.57 2.84 5.95
CA ARG A 37 -1.46 2.73 7.11
C ARG A 37 -2.13 1.35 7.20
N PHE A 38 -2.53 0.78 6.06
CA PHE A 38 -3.11 -0.57 6.01
C PHE A 38 -2.13 -1.63 6.50
N LEU A 39 -0.87 -1.62 6.03
CA LEU A 39 0.18 -2.52 6.53
C LEU A 39 0.30 -2.39 8.05
N ARG A 40 0.50 -1.17 8.56
CA ARG A 40 0.70 -0.94 9.99
C ARG A 40 -0.49 -1.40 10.83
N SER A 41 -1.72 -1.17 10.37
CA SER A 41 -2.92 -1.68 11.04
C SER A 41 -2.93 -3.19 11.13
N LYS A 42 -2.58 -3.88 10.03
CA LYS A 42 -2.58 -5.35 9.98
C LYS A 42 -1.43 -5.96 10.79
N ASP A 43 -0.26 -5.35 10.76
CA ASP A 43 0.89 -5.75 11.59
C ASP A 43 0.56 -5.61 13.08
N ARG A 44 -0.12 -4.54 13.47
CA ARG A 44 -0.61 -4.35 14.85
C ARG A 44 -1.70 -5.34 15.24
N GLU A 45 -2.64 -5.65 14.35
CA GLU A 45 -3.65 -6.69 14.59
C GLU A 45 -3.01 -8.07 14.80
N LEU A 46 -1.95 -8.40 14.06
CA LEU A 46 -1.24 -9.68 14.21
C LEU A 46 -0.43 -9.76 15.52
N ASN A 47 0.02 -8.61 16.02
CA ASN A 47 0.86 -8.50 17.22
C ASN A 47 0.09 -7.93 18.44
N GLU A 48 -1.25 -8.04 18.46
CA GLU A 48 -2.10 -7.45 19.51
C GLU A 48 -1.69 -7.94 20.91
N GLU A 49 -1.48 -9.26 21.06
CA GLU A 49 -1.07 -9.90 22.32
C GLU A 49 0.41 -9.65 22.69
N ASN A 50 1.23 -9.18 21.73
CA ASN A 50 2.67 -8.99 21.90
C ASN A 50 3.06 -7.50 21.83
N TYR A 51 2.13 -6.59 22.09
CA TYR A 51 2.40 -5.15 22.06
C TYR A 51 3.62 -4.80 22.95
N PRO A 52 4.60 -4.00 22.48
CA PRO A 52 4.58 -3.14 21.29
C PRO A 52 5.24 -3.73 20.03
N LEU A 53 5.41 -5.05 19.92
CA LEU A 53 6.08 -5.71 18.79
C LEU A 53 5.47 -5.33 17.42
N LEU A 54 6.34 -5.27 16.41
CA LEU A 54 6.00 -5.08 15.00
C LEU A 54 6.88 -5.99 14.15
N ASN A 55 6.31 -6.60 13.11
CA ASN A 55 7.10 -7.32 12.11
C ASN A 55 7.82 -6.33 11.18
N PHE A 56 7.20 -5.17 10.93
CA PHE A 56 7.73 -4.07 10.12
C PHE A 56 7.83 -2.78 10.94
N PRO A 57 8.82 -2.69 11.85
CA PRO A 57 9.01 -1.51 12.68
C PRO A 57 9.37 -0.27 11.85
N GLU A 58 10.19 -0.45 10.80
CA GLU A 58 10.71 0.61 9.93
C GLU A 58 9.97 0.64 8.59
N ILE A 59 9.06 1.61 8.43
CA ILE A 59 8.34 1.86 7.18
C ILE A 59 8.40 3.33 6.83
N TYR A 60 8.60 3.63 5.55
CA TYR A 60 8.74 5.00 5.04
C TYR A 60 7.81 5.24 3.86
N LEU A 61 7.53 6.52 3.60
CA LEU A 61 6.85 6.98 2.40
C LEU A 61 7.84 7.79 1.58
N LEU A 62 8.04 7.43 0.31
CA LEU A 62 8.85 8.23 -0.60
C LEU A 62 8.12 9.51 -0.94
N ASP A 63 8.62 10.64 -0.45
CA ASP A 63 8.03 11.95 -0.70
C ASP A 63 8.03 12.30 -2.19
N GLY A 64 7.01 13.03 -2.65
CA GLY A 64 6.83 13.39 -4.06
C GLY A 64 6.53 12.22 -5.02
N GLY A 65 6.64 10.97 -4.56
CA GLY A 65 6.33 9.76 -5.31
C GLY A 65 7.23 9.51 -6.53
N TYR A 66 6.82 8.55 -7.35
CA TYR A 66 7.58 8.13 -8.53
C TYR A 66 7.77 9.26 -9.53
N LYS A 67 6.83 10.21 -9.63
CA LYS A 67 6.98 11.36 -10.54
C LYS A 67 8.20 12.21 -10.16
N SER A 68 8.33 12.57 -8.89
CA SER A 68 9.44 13.41 -8.43
C SER A 68 10.75 12.62 -8.47
N PHE A 69 10.72 11.35 -8.04
CA PHE A 69 11.87 10.46 -8.13
C PHE A 69 12.38 10.27 -9.56
N PHE A 70 11.51 10.06 -10.54
CA PHE A 70 11.90 9.92 -11.94
C PHE A 70 12.54 11.20 -12.48
N ASN A 71 12.02 12.37 -12.11
CA ASN A 71 12.59 13.65 -12.55
C ASN A 71 14.01 13.88 -12.00
N GLU A 72 14.27 13.46 -10.76
CA GLU A 72 15.55 13.68 -10.08
C GLU A 72 16.57 12.57 -10.36
N GLN A 73 16.11 11.32 -10.49
CA GLN A 73 16.95 10.11 -10.50
C GLN A 73 16.54 9.11 -11.61
N PRO A 74 16.37 9.54 -12.88
CA PRO A 74 15.86 8.66 -13.94
C PRO A 74 16.74 7.43 -14.20
N LYS A 75 18.05 7.54 -13.93
CA LYS A 75 19.03 6.45 -14.08
C LYS A 75 18.77 5.24 -13.17
N HIS A 76 17.96 5.40 -12.12
CA HIS A 76 17.58 4.33 -11.19
C HIS A 76 16.20 3.74 -11.51
N CYS A 77 15.59 4.12 -12.64
CA CYS A 77 14.30 3.60 -13.09
C CYS A 77 14.49 2.58 -14.21
N ASP A 78 13.71 1.50 -14.18
CA ASP A 78 13.66 0.50 -15.25
C ASP A 78 12.21 0.11 -15.56
N PRO A 79 11.72 0.34 -16.81
CA PRO A 79 12.38 1.13 -17.85
C PRO A 79 12.55 2.60 -17.45
N VAL A 80 13.49 3.31 -18.09
CA VAL A 80 13.73 4.75 -17.89
C VAL A 80 12.59 5.56 -18.53
N THR A 81 11.40 5.48 -17.94
CA THR A 81 10.21 6.18 -18.39
C THR A 81 9.26 6.48 -17.24
N TYR A 82 8.43 7.50 -17.43
CA TYR A 82 7.35 7.86 -16.53
C TYR A 82 6.02 7.78 -17.26
N ARG A 83 5.12 6.94 -16.74
CA ARG A 83 3.76 6.78 -17.24
C ARG A 83 2.75 7.21 -16.17
N PRO A 84 2.03 8.33 -16.35
CA PRO A 84 1.05 8.81 -15.37
C PRO A 84 -0.16 7.88 -15.28
N MET A 85 -0.88 7.94 -14.16
CA MET A 85 -2.08 7.11 -13.95
C MET A 85 -3.20 7.41 -14.95
N LEU A 86 -3.29 8.65 -15.45
CA LEU A 86 -4.29 9.11 -16.41
C LEU A 86 -3.77 9.10 -17.86
N HIS A 87 -2.75 8.30 -18.17
CA HIS A 87 -2.24 8.17 -19.53
C HIS A 87 -3.37 7.75 -20.50
N SER A 88 -3.49 8.41 -21.64
CA SER A 88 -4.57 8.22 -22.63
C SER A 88 -4.74 6.76 -23.03
N ASP A 89 -3.62 6.10 -23.30
CA ASP A 89 -3.55 4.74 -23.83
C ASP A 89 -3.95 3.67 -22.79
N HIS A 90 -4.17 4.07 -21.53
CA HIS A 90 -4.46 3.18 -20.41
C HIS A 90 -5.77 3.54 -19.67
N SER A 91 -6.67 4.27 -20.33
CA SER A 91 -7.97 4.63 -19.77
C SER A 91 -8.84 3.40 -19.43
N GLU A 92 -8.79 2.35 -20.26
CA GLU A 92 -9.51 1.10 -20.01
C GLU A 92 -8.93 0.30 -18.84
N ASP A 93 -7.59 0.23 -18.75
CA ASP A 93 -6.88 -0.37 -17.62
C ASP A 93 -7.28 0.32 -16.33
N LEU A 94 -7.23 1.66 -16.31
CA LEU A 94 -7.62 2.46 -15.17
C LEU A 94 -9.05 2.14 -14.72
N ARG A 95 -10.00 2.08 -15.66
CA ARG A 95 -11.41 1.73 -15.37
C ARG A 95 -11.50 0.32 -14.76
N HIS A 96 -10.86 -0.66 -15.38
CA HIS A 96 -10.84 -2.05 -14.93
C HIS A 96 -10.27 -2.20 -13.51
N PHE A 97 -9.10 -1.62 -13.22
CA PHE A 97 -8.49 -1.70 -11.90
C PHE A 97 -9.25 -0.90 -10.83
N ARG A 98 -9.89 0.22 -11.20
CA ARG A 98 -10.72 1.00 -10.27
C ARG A 98 -11.93 0.21 -9.80
N VAL A 99 -12.65 -0.46 -10.70
CA VAL A 99 -13.82 -1.30 -10.33
C VAL A 99 -13.40 -2.38 -9.32
N LYS A 100 -12.29 -3.06 -9.58
CA LYS A 100 -11.78 -4.13 -8.71
C LYS A 100 -11.25 -3.63 -7.36
N SER A 101 -10.84 -2.36 -7.25
CA SER A 101 -10.43 -1.77 -5.98
C SER A 101 -11.61 -1.43 -5.04
N LYS A 102 -12.82 -1.21 -5.58
CA LYS A 102 -14.01 -0.83 -4.79
C LYS A 102 -14.59 -1.98 -3.97
N SER A 103 -14.49 -3.23 -4.45
CA SER A 103 -15.04 -4.42 -3.77
C SER A 103 -14.51 -4.62 -2.35
N TRP A 104 -13.29 -4.16 -2.07
CA TRP A 104 -12.64 -4.33 -0.76
C TRP A 104 -12.98 -3.25 0.26
N THR A 105 -13.12 -1.99 -0.16
CA THR A 105 -13.57 -0.91 0.74
C THR A 105 -14.95 -1.20 1.37
N PHE A 106 -15.77 -2.01 0.70
CA PHE A 106 -17.06 -2.47 1.21
C PHE A 106 -16.93 -3.55 2.30
N GLY A 107 -15.89 -4.39 2.26
CA GLY A 107 -15.59 -5.37 3.31
C GLY A 107 -15.11 -4.74 4.61
N GLU A 108 -14.29 -3.69 4.51
CA GLU A 108 -13.83 -2.89 5.67
C GLU A 108 -14.98 -2.12 6.32
N LYS A 109 -15.87 -1.49 5.53
CA LYS A 109 -17.10 -0.86 6.04
C LYS A 109 -17.98 -1.85 6.81
N ARG A 110 -18.12 -3.10 6.32
CA ARG A 110 -18.87 -4.16 7.02
C ARG A 110 -18.19 -4.64 8.31
N ARG A 111 -16.86 -4.59 8.41
CA ARG A 111 -16.14 -4.92 9.66
C ARG A 111 -16.23 -3.77 10.67
N PHE A 112 -16.09 -2.53 10.22
CA PHE A 112 -16.28 -1.34 11.06
C PHE A 112 -17.70 -1.26 11.61
N ALA A 113 -18.72 -1.44 10.76
CA ALA A 113 -20.12 -1.51 11.20
C ALA A 113 -20.36 -2.62 12.24
N ARG A 114 -19.73 -3.79 12.08
CA ARG A 114 -19.79 -4.88 13.05
C ARG A 114 -19.06 -4.59 14.36
N LYS A 115 -18.00 -3.78 14.35
CA LYS A 115 -17.28 -3.36 15.57
C LYS A 115 -18.06 -2.29 16.35
N VAL A 116 -18.84 -1.46 15.67
CA VAL A 116 -19.72 -0.43 16.27
C VAL A 116 -21.02 -1.03 16.86
N MET A 117 -21.51 -2.16 16.34
CA MET A 117 -22.75 -2.82 16.83
C MET A 117 -22.53 -3.84 17.97
N LYS A 118 -21.31 -4.00 18.49
CA LYS A 118 -21.09 -4.74 19.72
C LYS A 118 -21.21 -3.77 20.90
N PHE A 119 -22.41 -3.69 21.46
CA PHE A 119 -22.66 -3.18 22.81
C PHE A 119 -22.53 -4.33 23.81
#